data_AF-A0A7J7W1F8-F1
#
_entry.id   AF-A0A7J7W1F8-F1
#
_cell.length_a   1.000
_cell.length_b   1.000
_cell.length_c   1.000
_cell.angle_alpha   90.00
_cell.angle_beta   90.00
_cell.angle_gamma   90.00
#
_symmetry.space_group_name_H-M   'P 1'
#
loop_
_entity.id
_entity.type
_entity.pdbx_description
1 polymer ?
#
loop_
_entity_poly.entity_id
_entity_poly.type
_entity_poly.pdbx_seq_one_letter_code
_entity_poly.pdbx_strand_id
1 'polypeptide(L)' 'MKPVLLLQLLLVIHLAPQLVPASPKQQFMKYILEPPPCRVEAGNCTNFCSMQEDCPHGLQCCSAFCGTICTFNKNIIQNK' A
#
# COMPACT_ATOMS: atom_id res chain seq x y z
N MET A 1 40.91 -22.73 -6.19
CA MET A 1 39.51 -22.27 -6.27
C MET A 1 38.69 -23.12 -5.31
N LYS A 2 37.94 -22.52 -4.35
CA LYS A 2 37.21 -23.28 -3.32
C LYS A 2 35.75 -23.45 -3.79
N PRO A 3 35.38 -24.57 -4.44
CA PRO A 3 34.05 -24.74 -5.03
C PRO A 3 32.94 -24.71 -3.98
N VAL A 4 33.27 -25.07 -2.73
CA VAL A 4 32.38 -25.03 -1.58
C VAL A 4 31.88 -23.62 -1.28
N LEU A 5 32.75 -22.61 -1.42
CA LEU A 5 32.39 -21.21 -1.16
C LEU A 5 31.41 -20.66 -2.22
N LEU A 6 31.58 -21.07 -3.47
CA LEU A 6 30.67 -20.72 -4.56
C LEU A 6 29.30 -21.36 -4.36
N LEU A 7 29.28 -22.63 -3.92
CA LEU A 7 28.03 -23.35 -3.66
C LEU A 7 27.25 -22.74 -2.49
N GLN A 8 27.95 -22.36 -1.42
CA GLN A 8 27.36 -21.67 -0.27
C GLN A 8 26.78 -20.31 -0.65
N LEU A 9 27.51 -19.54 -1.47
CA LEU A 9 27.04 -18.24 -1.96
C LEU A 9 25.79 -18.38 -2.82
N LEU A 10 25.76 -19.36 -3.73
CA LEU A 10 24.57 -19.68 -4.54
C LEU A 10 23.39 -20.04 -3.63
N LEU A 11 23.59 -20.90 -2.63
CA LEU A 11 22.51 -21.32 -1.73
C LEU A 11 21.86 -20.12 -1.01
N VAL A 12 22.68 -19.19 -0.51
CA VAL A 12 22.20 -17.97 0.18
C VAL A 12 21.38 -17.07 -0.74
N ILE A 13 21.78 -16.92 -2.01
CA ILE A 13 21.06 -16.09 -2.99
C ILE A 13 19.69 -16.68 -3.35
N HIS A 14 19.55 -18.00 -3.38
CA HIS A 14 18.28 -18.66 -3.75
C HIS A 14 17.28 -18.73 -2.59
N LEU A 15 17.77 -18.76 -1.34
CA LEU A 15 16.94 -18.82 -0.13
C LEU A 15 16.56 -17.44 0.41
N ALA A 16 17.29 -16.38 0.03
CA ALA A 16 16.93 -15.02 0.39
C ALA A 16 15.67 -14.60 -0.39
N PRO A 17 14.60 -14.16 0.30
CA PRO A 17 13.50 -13.47 -0.36
C PRO A 17 14.09 -12.25 -1.07
N GLN A 18 14.04 -12.26 -2.40
CA GLN A 18 14.55 -11.17 -3.22
C GLN A 18 13.85 -9.88 -2.78
N LEU A 19 14.55 -8.99 -2.08
CA LEU A 19 14.07 -7.64 -1.79
C LEU A 19 14.06 -6.88 -3.12
N VAL A 20 13.04 -7.12 -3.94
CA VAL A 20 12.76 -6.30 -5.11
C VAL A 20 12.22 -4.95 -4.61
N PRO A 21 12.81 -3.82 -5.02
CA PRO A 21 12.23 -2.52 -4.75
C PRO A 21 10.89 -2.46 -5.48
N ALA A 22 9.80 -2.45 -4.70
CA ALA A 22 8.44 -2.17 -5.16
C ALA A 22 7.93 -3.02 -6.34
N SER A 23 7.68 -4.31 -6.10
CA SER A 23 6.76 -5.05 -6.96
C SER A 23 5.34 -4.44 -6.85
N PRO A 24 4.59 -4.25 -7.96
CA PRO A 24 3.19 -3.79 -7.90
C PRO A 24 2.30 -4.65 -6.99
N LYS A 25 2.62 -5.95 -6.84
CA LYS A 25 1.95 -6.83 -5.87
C LYS A 25 2.20 -6.40 -4.43
N GLN A 26 3.42 -5.97 -4.09
CA GLN A 26 3.72 -5.43 -2.76
C GLN A 26 3.05 -4.07 -2.56
N GLN A 27 2.91 -3.26 -3.62
CA GLN A 27 2.23 -1.97 -3.53
C GLN A 27 0.72 -2.15 -3.28
N PHE A 28 0.06 -3.09 -3.97
CA PHE A 28 -1.33 -3.45 -3.70
C PHE A 28 -1.52 -4.00 -2.29
N MET A 29 -0.63 -4.89 -1.84
CA MET A 29 -0.68 -5.44 -0.48
C MET A 29 -0.41 -4.38 0.59
N LYS A 30 0.42 -3.38 0.28
CA LYS A 30 0.64 -2.22 1.15
C LYS A 30 -0.62 -1.36 1.25
N TYR A 31 -1.36 -1.12 0.17
CA TYR A 31 -2.61 -0.34 0.24
C TYR A 31 -3.77 -1.07 0.92
N ILE A 32 -3.71 -2.40 1.02
CA ILE A 32 -4.64 -3.19 1.85
C ILE A 32 -4.32 -3.00 3.35
N LEU A 33 -3.04 -2.94 3.72
CA LEU A 33 -2.61 -2.81 5.12
C LEU A 33 -2.57 -1.36 5.62
N GLU A 34 -2.18 -0.43 4.74
CA GLU A 34 -2.08 1.00 4.97
C GLU A 34 -2.81 1.76 3.85
N PRO A 35 -4.03 2.25 4.10
CA PRO A 35 -4.81 2.96 3.10
C PRO A 35 -4.06 4.21 2.60
N PRO A 36 -4.20 4.56 1.31
CA PRO A 36 -3.47 5.67 0.72
C PRO A 36 -3.79 6.99 1.42
N PRO A 37 -2.81 7.92 1.52
CA PRO A 37 -3.02 9.20 2.17
C PRO A 37 -4.03 10.05 1.38
N CYS A 38 -4.98 10.63 2.11
CA CYS A 38 -5.91 11.62 1.59
C CYS A 38 -5.13 12.83 1.04
N ARG A 39 -5.29 13.15 -0.25
CA ARG A 39 -4.83 14.44 -0.84
C ARG A 39 -5.95 15.49 -0.82
N VAL A 40 -6.66 15.57 0.30
CA VAL A 40 -7.77 16.51 0.51
C VAL A 40 -7.57 17.16 1.88
N GLU A 41 -8.00 18.42 2.00
CA GLU A 41 -7.98 19.17 3.26
C GLU A 41 -8.55 18.31 4.39
N ALA A 42 -8.00 18.46 5.60
CA ALA A 42 -8.35 17.68 6.77
C ALA A 42 -9.88 17.49 6.84
N GLY A 43 -10.35 16.31 6.41
CA GLY A 43 -11.76 16.03 6.33
C GLY A 43 -12.35 16.11 7.73
N ASN A 44 -13.63 16.49 7.83
CA ASN A 44 -14.35 16.41 9.07
C ASN A 44 -14.25 14.96 9.61
N CYS A 45 -13.63 14.80 10.77
CA CYS A 45 -13.28 13.50 11.36
C CYS A 45 -14.49 12.80 11.98
N THR A 46 -15.55 12.66 11.19
CA THR A 46 -16.85 12.11 11.59
C THR A 46 -17.20 10.84 10.83
N ASN A 47 -16.67 10.67 9.61
CA ASN A 47 -17.03 9.57 8.71
C ASN A 47 -15.92 8.52 8.64
N PHE A 48 -15.74 7.75 9.70
CA PHE A 48 -14.74 6.67 9.76
C PHE A 48 -15.13 5.47 8.88
N CYS A 49 -14.12 4.75 8.39
CA CYS A 49 -14.29 3.55 7.57
C CYS A 49 -13.21 2.51 7.86
N SER A 50 -13.50 1.23 7.60
CA SER A 50 -12.54 0.13 7.65
C SER A 50 -12.27 -0.45 6.27
N MET A 51 -13.30 -0.52 5.43
CA MET A 51 -13.25 -1.05 4.07
C MET A 51 -13.74 -0.04 3.06
N GLN A 52 -13.54 -0.34 1.78
CA GLN A 52 -13.82 0.61 0.72
C GLN A 52 -15.32 0.76 0.45
N GLU A 53 -16.08 -0.29 0.77
CA GLU A 53 -17.52 -0.46 0.61
C GLU A 53 -18.31 0.22 1.73
N ASP A 54 -17.66 0.57 2.85
CA ASP A 54 -18.27 1.31 3.96
C ASP A 54 -18.64 2.74 3.54
N CYS A 55 -17.95 3.26 2.51
CA CYS A 55 -18.14 4.61 2.04
C CYS A 55 -19.29 4.72 1.02
N PRO A 56 -20.14 5.76 1.14
CA PRO A 56 -21.18 6.01 0.15
C PRO A 56 -20.58 6.30 -1.23
N HIS A 57 -21.36 6.03 -2.28
CA HIS A 57 -20.91 6.11 -3.68
C HIS A 57 -20.13 7.40 -3.99
N GLY A 58 -18.95 7.24 -4.58
CA GLY A 58 -18.07 8.34 -4.98
C GLY A 58 -17.04 8.76 -3.93
N LEU A 59 -17.14 8.24 -2.69
CA LEU A 59 -16.12 8.42 -1.65
C LEU A 59 -15.19 7.21 -1.56
N GLN A 60 -13.98 7.46 -1.06
CA GLN A 60 -12.97 6.44 -0.81
C GLN A 60 -12.50 6.43 0.64
N CYS A 61 -12.05 5.28 1.11
CA CYS A 61 -11.59 5.06 2.46
C CYS A 61 -10.08 5.26 2.44
N CYS A 62 -9.63 6.36 3.03
CA CYS A 62 -8.26 6.83 2.90
C CYS A 62 -7.74 7.28 4.26
N SER A 63 -6.43 7.26 4.44
CA SER A 63 -5.80 7.68 5.69
C SER A 63 -5.74 9.20 5.79
N ALA A 64 -6.25 9.73 6.90
CA ALA A 64 -6.24 11.13 7.29
C ALA A 64 -5.58 11.30 8.67
N PHE A 65 -5.42 12.55 9.13
CA PHE A 65 -4.78 12.86 10.41
C PHE A 65 -5.44 12.15 11.61
N CYS A 66 -6.77 12.00 11.59
CA CYS A 66 -7.55 11.39 12.66
C CYS A 66 -7.80 9.89 12.49
N GLY A 67 -7.24 9.25 11.46
CA GLY A 67 -7.48 7.85 11.12
C GLY A 67 -8.02 7.67 9.71
N THR A 68 -8.68 6.55 9.45
CA THR A 68 -9.27 6.25 8.14
C THR A 68 -10.68 6.83 8.02
N ILE A 69 -10.90 7.66 7.00
CA ILE A 69 -12.19 8.31 6.77
C ILE A 69 -12.62 8.22 5.31
N CYS A 70 -13.94 8.32 5.08
CA CYS A 70 -14.51 8.45 3.76
C CYS A 70 -14.31 9.86 3.20
N THR A 71 -13.62 10.00 2.08
CA THR A 71 -13.39 11.29 1.41
C THR A 71 -13.23 11.17 -0.11
N PHE A 72 -13.29 12.29 -0.83
CA PHE A 72 -13.05 12.30 -2.27
C PHE A 72 -11.55 12.18 -2.58
N ASN A 73 -11.14 11.05 -3.14
CA ASN A 73 -9.75 10.85 -3.56
C ASN A 73 -9.51 11.38 -4.98
N LYS A 74 -8.81 12.51 -5.10
CA LYS A 74 -8.48 13.13 -6.41
C LYS A 74 -7.57 12.27 -7.30
N ASN A 75 -6.81 11.30 -6.77
CA ASN A 75 -5.92 10.46 -7.60
C ASN A 75 -6.67 9.53 -8.57
N ILE A 76 -7.93 9.21 -8.30
CA ILE A 76 -8.75 8.38 -9.20
C ILE A 76 -9.37 9.24 -10.31
N ILE A 77 -9.57 10.53 -10.05
CA ILE A 77 -10.15 11.48 -11.00
C ILE A 77 -9.11 11.97 -12.02
N GLN A 78 -7.83 12.03 -11.64
CA GLN A 78 -6.73 12.49 -12.52
C GLN A 78 -6.24 11.45 -13.56
N ASN A 79 -6.75 10.21 -13.50
CA ASN A 79 -6.50 9.16 -14.50
C ASN A 79 -7.73 8.94 -15.41
N LYS A 80 -8.49 9.98 -15.72
CA LYS A 80 -9.57 9.94 -16.71
C LYS A 80 -9.38 11.00 -17.78
#